data_AF-A0A9D4D9A2-F1
#
_entry.id   AF-A0A9D4D9A2-F1
#
_cell.length_a   1.000
_cell.length_b   1.000
_cell.length_c   1.000
_cell.angle_alpha   90.00
_cell.angle_beta   90.00
_cell.angle_gamma   90.00
#
_symmetry.space_group_name_H-M   'P 1'
#
loop_
_entity.id
_entity.type
_entity.pdbx_description
1 polymer ?
#
loop_
_entity_poly.entity_id
_entity_poly.type
_entity_poly.pdbx_seq_one_letter_code
_entity_poly.pdbx_strand_id
1 'polypeptide(L)'
;MQCLRNIIQQVHQQNCKNSLVSVSVVHRRGLAISICAECRGCHYKSTPMELSNTIKKPRGPGAGVLNEMILLPVMKSEMGMADVSLVLSCLNIKPPSDSLMQKKMNLMSDKATIVNEDEMCNNQHYVSRILTLSGKDNSTDVQFDTSFSCRPQGGAEKAKQSFAPLIEHNTSKKFVLAASISSKFCKKKACTHDNCSKTLATDKSISSTERSSLHTNLNSVLKRHVLNIRSVTTDASSQVAKAPRDYNTENKTNMKHYHCVIHKLRTFEKKIRNINLNSKLKAGQNKTMFLKSLASGIRTRARMELTNLKSIRSNEAEFIERSTKALENIVPCFADSHVACSKQSTVCQHHLVHYGKYSVKHLPYGQHLTLSKDDQTTLKDAIMNTFNTETLRSVKELYSTNQCESMHSTIFNYAPKFTCWTRNFSGLCHSATHSRTLGRGRDTLILARTVGINVKKNSKMYMHLNRIDQKCQYHSRRKKSQAYKQSRYFLRKRVSNRPLLQESLYSCEPSTSSQDHSYGITY
;
A
#
# COMPACT_ATOMS: atom_id res chain seq x y z
N MET A 1 -36.92 -2.20 -21.31
CA MET A 1 -38.33 -2.60 -21.53
C MET A 1 -39.26 -1.42 -21.76
N GLN A 2 -39.28 -0.39 -20.89
CA GLN A 2 -40.15 0.80 -21.10
C GLN A 2 -39.93 1.49 -22.47
N CYS A 3 -38.67 1.77 -22.83
CA CYS A 3 -38.35 2.43 -24.11
C CYS A 3 -38.83 1.62 -25.33
N LEU A 4 -38.58 0.31 -25.35
CA LEU A 4 -39.05 -0.58 -26.41
C LEU A 4 -40.58 -0.58 -26.53
N ARG A 5 -41.31 -0.64 -25.41
CA ARG A 5 -42.77 -0.55 -25.41
C ARG A 5 -43.25 0.76 -26.01
N ASN A 6 -42.67 1.89 -25.60
CA ASN A 6 -43.07 3.21 -26.09
C ASN A 6 -42.90 3.35 -27.61
N ILE A 7 -41.79 2.84 -28.16
CA ILE A 7 -41.49 2.93 -29.60
C ILE A 7 -42.42 2.01 -30.40
N ILE A 8 -42.69 0.80 -29.91
CA ILE A 8 -43.65 -0.13 -30.55
C ILE A 8 -45.06 0.45 -30.51
N GLN A 9 -45.44 1.10 -29.41
CA GLN A 9 -46.74 1.74 -29.24
C GLN A 9 -46.96 2.89 -30.23
N GLN A 10 -45.93 3.71 -30.53
CA GLN A 10 -46.01 4.72 -31.59
C GLN A 10 -46.35 4.11 -32.96
N VAL A 11 -45.83 2.92 -33.26
CA VAL A 11 -46.12 2.22 -34.52
C VAL A 11 -47.53 1.64 -34.53
N HIS A 12 -48.01 1.11 -33.40
CA HIS A 12 -49.37 0.55 -33.29
C HIS A 12 -50.46 1.62 -33.36
N GLN A 13 -50.17 2.86 -32.93
CA GLN A 13 -51.09 4.00 -33.05
C GLN A 13 -51.41 4.38 -34.51
N GLN A 14 -50.70 3.84 -35.50
CA GLN A 14 -50.91 4.12 -36.93
C GLN A 14 -52.01 3.24 -37.58
N ASN A 15 -52.76 2.45 -36.80
CA ASN A 15 -53.90 1.63 -37.26
C ASN A 15 -53.63 0.79 -38.53
N CYS A 16 -52.42 0.22 -38.65
CA CYS A 16 -52.07 -0.64 -39.77
C CYS A 16 -52.67 -2.05 -39.60
N LYS A 17 -53.40 -2.53 -40.61
CA LYS A 17 -54.04 -3.87 -40.61
C LYS A 17 -53.03 -5.04 -40.56
N ASN A 18 -51.80 -4.82 -41.02
CA ASN A 18 -50.70 -5.81 -41.02
C ASN A 18 -49.46 -5.22 -40.30
N SER A 19 -49.60 -4.94 -38.99
CA SER A 19 -48.53 -4.34 -38.19
C SER A 19 -47.42 -5.33 -37.84
N LEU A 20 -46.53 -5.62 -38.79
CA LEU A 20 -45.32 -6.40 -38.51
C LEU A 20 -44.16 -5.44 -38.17
N VAL A 21 -43.82 -5.35 -36.87
CA VAL A 21 -42.86 -4.35 -36.38
C VAL A 21 -41.44 -4.90 -36.39
N SER A 22 -40.52 -4.18 -37.04
CA SER A 22 -39.08 -4.43 -36.94
C SER A 22 -38.39 -3.29 -36.20
N VAL A 23 -37.54 -3.62 -35.24
CA VAL A 23 -36.71 -2.65 -34.50
C VAL A 23 -35.32 -2.62 -35.10
N SER A 24 -34.83 -1.44 -35.44
CA SER A 24 -33.48 -1.24 -35.99
C SER A 24 -32.70 -0.20 -35.19
N VAL A 25 -31.37 -0.33 -35.21
CA VAL A 25 -30.46 0.64 -34.58
C VAL A 25 -30.21 1.75 -35.60
N VAL A 26 -30.66 2.97 -35.29
CA VAL A 26 -30.52 4.13 -36.17
C VAL A 26 -29.16 4.79 -35.98
N HIS A 27 -28.74 4.95 -34.73
CA HIS A 27 -27.49 5.61 -34.38
C HIS A 27 -26.73 4.80 -33.34
N ARG A 28 -25.42 4.65 -33.54
CA ARG A 28 -24.51 4.02 -32.58
C ARG A 28 -23.30 4.90 -32.33
N ARG A 29 -23.18 5.40 -31.10
CA ARG A 29 -22.04 6.18 -30.60
C ARG A 29 -21.33 5.39 -29.50
N GLY A 30 -20.59 4.37 -29.90
CA GLY A 30 -19.98 3.41 -28.98
C GLY A 30 -21.03 2.51 -28.32
N LEU A 31 -21.14 2.60 -26.99
CA LEU A 31 -22.15 1.89 -26.18
C LEU A 31 -23.49 2.62 -26.11
N ALA A 32 -23.55 3.90 -26.49
CA ALA A 32 -24.79 4.65 -26.59
C ALA A 32 -25.45 4.35 -27.93
N ILE A 33 -26.65 3.76 -27.90
CA ILE A 33 -27.42 3.38 -29.08
C ILE A 33 -28.78 4.07 -29.07
N SER A 34 -29.26 4.42 -30.26
CA SER A 34 -30.61 4.91 -30.50
C SER A 34 -31.32 3.94 -31.43
N ILE A 35 -32.53 3.56 -31.07
CA ILE A 35 -33.35 2.61 -31.82
C ILE A 35 -34.60 3.28 -32.36
N CYS A 36 -35.11 2.80 -33.49
CA CYS A 36 -36.47 3.09 -33.95
C CYS A 36 -37.18 1.79 -34.26
N ALA A 37 -38.50 1.84 -34.31
CA ALA A 37 -39.33 0.77 -34.82
C ALA A 37 -39.92 1.19 -36.17
N GLU A 38 -39.97 0.25 -37.08
CA GLU A 38 -40.55 0.40 -38.41
C GLU A 38 -41.65 -0.63 -38.59
N CYS A 39 -42.82 -0.20 -39.07
CA CYS A 39 -43.85 -1.12 -39.54
C CYS A 39 -43.48 -1.60 -40.93
N ARG A 40 -43.34 -2.92 -41.14
CA ARG A 40 -43.08 -3.48 -42.47
C ARG A 40 -44.28 -3.38 -43.41
N GLY A 41 -45.50 -3.25 -42.87
CA GLY A 41 -46.73 -3.18 -43.67
C GLY A 41 -47.01 -1.78 -44.24
N CYS A 42 -46.77 -0.72 -43.47
CA CYS A 42 -47.02 0.66 -43.91
C CYS A 42 -45.75 1.54 -43.97
N HIS A 43 -44.57 0.96 -43.73
CA HIS A 43 -43.26 1.64 -43.73
C HIS A 43 -43.13 2.83 -42.76
N TYR A 44 -44.09 3.00 -41.84
CA TYR A 44 -44.01 4.03 -40.82
C TYR A 44 -42.81 3.79 -39.88
N LYS A 45 -41.99 4.82 -39.68
CA LYS A 45 -40.85 4.82 -38.76
C LYS A 45 -41.17 5.67 -37.54
N SER A 46 -41.03 5.07 -36.37
CA SER A 46 -41.15 5.78 -35.10
C SER A 46 -40.03 6.82 -34.94
N THR A 47 -40.23 7.75 -34.01
CA THR A 47 -39.16 8.65 -33.60
C THR A 47 -37.98 7.88 -32.99
N PRO A 48 -36.72 8.19 -33.34
CA PRO A 48 -35.57 7.53 -32.74
C PRO A 48 -35.49 7.82 -31.24
N MET A 49 -35.37 6.77 -30.43
CA MET A 49 -35.25 6.89 -28.97
C MET A 49 -33.85 6.47 -28.52
N GLU A 50 -33.19 7.31 -27.72
CA GLU A 50 -31.90 6.99 -27.10
C GLU A 50 -32.09 6.00 -25.95
N LEU A 51 -31.30 4.91 -25.93
CA LEU A 51 -31.31 3.91 -24.86
C LEU A 51 -30.35 4.23 -23.71
N SER A 52 -29.65 5.37 -23.78
CA SER A 52 -28.72 5.82 -22.76
C SER A 52 -28.87 7.30 -22.50
N ASN A 53 -28.70 7.72 -21.24
CA ASN A 53 -28.62 9.13 -20.91
C ASN A 53 -27.40 9.79 -21.57
N THR A 54 -27.54 11.07 -21.90
CA THR A 54 -26.48 11.90 -22.44
C THR A 54 -26.02 12.94 -21.42
N ILE A 55 -24.71 13.17 -21.38
CA ILE A 55 -24.08 14.24 -20.62
C ILE A 55 -24.02 15.44 -21.55
N LYS A 56 -24.69 16.53 -21.14
CA LYS A 56 -24.67 17.79 -21.88
C LYS A 56 -23.23 18.30 -21.97
N LYS A 57 -22.82 18.69 -23.17
CA LYS A 57 -21.53 19.32 -23.43
C LYS A 57 -21.74 20.78 -23.84
N PRO A 58 -20.80 21.68 -23.51
CA PRO A 58 -20.89 23.07 -23.94
C PRO A 58 -20.82 23.23 -25.47
N ARG A 59 -20.16 22.29 -26.18
CA ARG A 59 -20.12 22.26 -27.65
C ARG A 59 -20.25 20.82 -28.17
N GLY A 60 -20.97 20.68 -29.28
CA GLY A 60 -21.15 19.41 -30.00
C GLY A 60 -22.16 18.46 -29.35
N PRO A 61 -22.34 17.26 -29.93
CA PRO A 61 -23.30 16.27 -29.42
C PRO A 61 -22.94 15.79 -28.02
N GLY A 62 -23.96 15.59 -27.18
CA GLY A 62 -23.79 15.07 -25.82
C GLY A 62 -23.07 13.72 -25.79
N ALA A 63 -22.29 13.48 -24.74
CA ALA A 63 -21.61 12.19 -24.57
C ALA A 63 -22.53 11.18 -23.89
N GLY A 64 -22.69 10.00 -24.48
CA GLY A 64 -23.43 8.92 -23.82
C GLY A 64 -22.78 8.49 -22.50
N VAL A 65 -23.57 8.45 -21.43
CA VAL A 65 -23.13 8.13 -20.06
C VAL A 65 -22.41 6.77 -19.99
N LEU A 66 -22.86 5.77 -20.75
CA LEU A 66 -22.26 4.43 -20.75
C LEU A 66 -20.79 4.44 -21.20
N ASN A 67 -20.44 5.31 -22.15
CA ASN A 67 -19.06 5.44 -22.63
C ASN A 67 -18.13 6.06 -21.59
N GLU A 68 -18.65 6.91 -20.68
CA GLU A 68 -17.86 7.45 -19.56
C GLU A 68 -17.82 6.46 -18.39
N MET A 69 -18.94 5.78 -18.10
CA MET A 69 -19.03 4.83 -16.99
C MET A 69 -18.07 3.66 -17.14
N ILE A 70 -17.81 3.17 -18.35
CA ILE A 70 -16.89 2.05 -18.58
C ILE A 70 -15.41 2.42 -18.28
N LEU A 71 -15.08 3.71 -18.21
CA LEU A 71 -13.73 4.18 -17.84
C LEU A 71 -13.50 4.15 -16.33
N LEU A 72 -14.56 4.24 -15.52
CA LEU A 72 -14.47 4.18 -14.07
C LEU A 72 -13.81 2.88 -13.56
N PRO A 73 -14.21 1.66 -14.00
CA PRO A 73 -13.52 0.44 -13.57
C PRO A 73 -12.08 0.35 -14.08
N VAL A 74 -11.78 0.90 -15.27
CA VAL A 74 -10.41 0.95 -15.82
C VAL A 74 -9.51 1.81 -14.92
N MET A 75 -9.96 2.98 -14.49
CA MET A 75 -9.22 3.82 -13.53
C MET A 75 -8.98 3.16 -12.16
N LYS A 76 -9.64 2.03 -11.89
CA LYS A 76 -9.62 1.32 -10.61
C LYS A 76 -9.12 -0.13 -10.72
N SER A 77 -8.51 -0.52 -11.83
CA SER A 77 -8.06 -1.90 -12.07
C SER A 77 -6.82 -1.92 -12.95
N GLU A 78 -6.27 -3.12 -13.15
CA GLU A 78 -5.12 -3.36 -14.03
C GLU A 78 -5.47 -3.26 -15.53
N MET A 79 -6.76 -3.14 -15.86
CA MET A 79 -7.26 -3.14 -17.23
C MET A 79 -6.85 -1.87 -18.00
N GLY A 80 -6.34 -2.06 -19.20
CA GLY A 80 -6.19 -1.02 -20.21
C GLY A 80 -7.41 -0.90 -21.14
N MET A 81 -7.34 0.04 -22.09
CA MET A 81 -8.39 0.19 -23.12
C MET A 81 -8.49 -1.04 -24.04
N ALA A 82 -7.37 -1.69 -24.34
CA ALA A 82 -7.34 -2.92 -25.11
C ALA A 82 -8.15 -4.04 -24.43
N ASP A 83 -8.02 -4.17 -23.10
CA ASP A 83 -8.78 -5.17 -22.33
C ASP A 83 -10.27 -4.88 -22.33
N VAL A 84 -10.67 -3.60 -22.29
CA VAL A 84 -12.08 -3.21 -22.44
C VAL A 84 -12.62 -3.60 -23.80
N SER A 85 -11.86 -3.34 -24.86
CA SER A 85 -12.23 -3.72 -26.23
C SER A 85 -12.40 -5.23 -26.37
N LEU A 86 -11.48 -6.01 -25.77
CA LEU A 86 -11.54 -7.46 -25.72
C LEU A 86 -12.79 -7.95 -24.97
N VAL A 87 -13.03 -7.44 -23.75
CA VAL A 87 -14.20 -7.82 -22.94
C VAL A 87 -15.50 -7.54 -23.68
N LEU A 88 -15.63 -6.37 -24.31
CA LEU A 88 -16.82 -6.04 -25.09
C LEU A 88 -16.98 -6.95 -26.31
N SER A 89 -15.89 -7.27 -27.01
CA SER A 89 -15.90 -8.19 -28.15
C SER A 89 -16.32 -9.62 -27.74
N CYS A 90 -15.83 -10.12 -26.61
CA CYS A 90 -16.26 -11.41 -26.04
C CYS A 90 -17.75 -11.45 -25.68
N LEU A 91 -18.35 -10.29 -25.39
CA LEU A 91 -19.80 -10.15 -25.14
C LEU A 91 -20.60 -9.89 -26.43
N ASN A 92 -19.97 -9.95 -27.60
CA ASN A 92 -20.56 -9.58 -28.90
C ASN A 92 -21.08 -8.12 -28.93
N ILE A 93 -20.45 -7.23 -28.17
CA ILE A 93 -20.75 -5.80 -28.13
C ILE A 93 -19.63 -5.08 -28.89
N LYS A 94 -19.95 -4.50 -30.06
CA LYS A 94 -18.97 -3.67 -30.78
C LYS A 94 -18.43 -2.53 -29.88
N PRO A 95 -17.09 -2.47 -29.67
CA PRO A 95 -16.47 -1.52 -28.76
C PRO A 95 -16.52 -0.08 -29.28
N PRO A 96 -16.46 0.94 -28.40
CA PRO A 96 -16.20 2.32 -28.81
C PRO A 96 -14.82 2.48 -29.44
N SER A 97 -14.59 3.58 -30.17
CA SER A 97 -13.27 3.87 -30.74
C SER A 97 -12.21 4.01 -29.65
N ASP A 98 -11.11 3.27 -29.77
CA ASP A 98 -9.97 3.32 -28.84
C ASP A 98 -9.40 4.73 -28.70
N SER A 99 -9.29 5.47 -29.82
CA SER A 99 -8.78 6.84 -29.81
C SER A 99 -9.66 7.79 -28.97
N LEU A 100 -10.98 7.62 -29.04
CA LEU A 100 -11.94 8.41 -28.29
C LEU A 100 -11.91 8.01 -26.81
N MET A 101 -11.88 6.71 -26.53
CA MET A 101 -11.80 6.17 -25.17
C MET A 101 -10.52 6.60 -24.46
N GLN A 102 -9.39 6.55 -25.16
CA GLN A 102 -8.12 7.04 -24.64
C GLN A 102 -8.15 8.54 -24.34
N LYS A 103 -8.76 9.37 -25.21
CA LYS A 103 -8.93 10.81 -24.95
C LYS A 103 -9.74 11.06 -23.67
N LYS A 104 -10.84 10.33 -23.48
CA LYS A 104 -11.68 10.43 -22.28
C LYS A 104 -10.98 9.90 -21.03
N MET A 105 -10.22 8.81 -21.15
CA MET A 105 -9.40 8.27 -20.08
C MET A 105 -8.36 9.30 -19.60
N ASN A 106 -7.72 10.02 -20.52
CA ASN A 106 -6.79 11.09 -20.15
C ASN A 106 -7.52 12.19 -19.35
N LEU A 107 -8.70 12.63 -19.80
CA LEU A 107 -9.50 13.63 -19.08
C LEU A 107 -9.90 13.13 -17.67
N MET A 108 -10.30 11.86 -17.56
CA MET A 108 -10.64 11.24 -16.28
C MET A 108 -9.43 11.12 -15.36
N SER A 109 -8.25 10.85 -15.91
CA SER A 109 -6.96 10.87 -15.20
C SER A 109 -6.69 12.26 -14.62
N ASP A 110 -6.86 13.32 -15.41
CA ASP A 110 -6.67 14.70 -14.95
C ASP A 110 -7.66 15.07 -13.82
N LYS A 111 -8.93 14.64 -13.94
CA LYS A 111 -9.93 14.82 -12.89
C LYS A 111 -9.59 14.05 -11.61
N ALA A 112 -9.09 12.82 -11.73
CA ALA A 112 -8.68 12.02 -10.58
C ALA A 112 -7.50 12.67 -9.82
N THR A 113 -6.57 13.31 -10.54
CA THR A 113 -5.49 14.09 -9.93
C THR A 113 -6.02 15.22 -9.06
N ILE A 114 -6.87 16.08 -9.64
CA ILE A 114 -7.47 17.23 -8.94
C ILE A 114 -8.22 16.77 -7.68
N VAL A 115 -9.13 15.79 -7.83
CA VAL A 115 -9.94 15.28 -6.71
C VAL A 115 -9.06 14.74 -5.58
N ASN A 116 -7.99 14.03 -5.90
CA ASN A 116 -7.09 13.50 -4.88
C ASN A 116 -6.22 14.60 -4.25
N GLU A 117 -5.82 15.63 -4.98
CA GLU A 117 -5.06 16.76 -4.42
C GLU A 117 -5.88 17.56 -3.39
N ASP A 118 -7.16 17.76 -3.67
CA ASP A 118 -8.14 18.34 -2.74
C ASP A 118 -8.31 17.43 -1.51
N GLU A 119 -8.46 16.11 -1.72
CA GLU A 119 -8.62 15.17 -0.61
C GLU A 119 -7.34 15.05 0.24
N MET A 120 -6.15 15.15 -0.35
CA MET A 120 -4.90 15.23 0.42
C MET A 120 -4.85 16.52 1.25
N CYS A 121 -5.47 17.61 0.79
CA CYS A 121 -5.62 18.83 1.60
C CYS A 121 -6.58 18.60 2.77
N ASN A 122 -7.73 17.98 2.51
CA ASN A 122 -8.69 17.59 3.56
C ASN A 122 -8.05 16.65 4.60
N ASN A 123 -7.18 15.73 4.17
CA ASN A 123 -6.42 14.87 5.06
C ASN A 123 -5.51 15.67 5.99
N GLN A 124 -4.84 16.70 5.50
CA GLN A 124 -4.00 17.59 6.32
C GLN A 124 -4.85 18.30 7.39
N HIS A 125 -6.01 18.85 7.01
CA HIS A 125 -6.95 19.47 7.96
C HIS A 125 -7.47 18.46 9.00
N TYR A 126 -7.79 17.25 8.58
CA TYR A 126 -8.29 16.20 9.46
C TYR A 126 -7.22 15.78 10.49
N VAL A 127 -5.97 15.63 10.04
CA VAL A 127 -4.83 15.29 10.91
C VAL A 127 -4.56 16.43 11.89
N SER A 128 -4.51 17.67 11.40
CA SER A 128 -4.37 18.87 12.23
C SER A 128 -5.42 18.92 13.34
N ARG A 129 -6.70 18.73 12.99
CA ARG A 129 -7.80 18.68 13.95
C ARG A 129 -7.62 17.57 15.00
N ILE A 130 -7.17 16.38 14.61
CA ILE A 130 -6.89 15.30 15.56
C ILE A 130 -5.76 15.67 16.53
N LEU A 131 -4.69 16.32 16.04
CA LEU A 131 -3.58 16.74 16.89
C LEU A 131 -4.02 17.80 17.90
N THR A 132 -4.76 18.81 17.47
CA THR A 132 -5.35 19.83 18.34
C THR A 132 -6.25 19.22 19.41
N LEU A 133 -7.16 18.31 19.02
CA LEU A 133 -8.05 17.61 19.97
C LEU A 133 -7.28 16.69 20.93
N SER A 134 -6.09 16.22 20.55
CA SER A 134 -5.23 15.40 21.40
C SER A 134 -4.31 16.22 22.31
N GLY A 135 -4.41 17.56 22.29
CA GLY A 135 -3.53 18.46 23.04
C GLY A 135 -2.07 18.43 22.57
N LYS A 136 -1.82 18.06 21.31
CA LYS A 136 -0.48 17.99 20.71
C LYS A 136 -0.25 19.17 19.79
N ASP A 137 1.01 19.56 19.62
CA ASP A 137 1.41 20.53 18.61
C ASP A 137 0.89 20.13 17.23
N ASN A 138 0.60 21.14 16.40
CA ASN A 138 0.13 20.96 15.01
C ASN A 138 1.27 20.52 14.06
N SER A 139 2.02 19.51 14.49
CA SER A 139 3.17 18.94 13.81
C SER A 139 3.05 17.42 13.77
N THR A 140 3.10 16.84 12.57
CA THR A 140 2.96 15.40 12.38
C THR A 140 4.30 14.74 12.08
N ASP A 141 4.44 13.46 12.43
CA ASP A 141 5.49 12.63 11.88
C ASP A 141 4.99 11.96 10.61
N VAL A 142 5.89 11.76 9.65
CA VAL A 142 5.56 11.17 8.36
C VAL A 142 6.55 10.06 8.00
N GLN A 143 6.12 9.16 7.14
CA GLN A 143 6.97 8.20 6.44
C GLN A 143 7.01 8.53 4.95
N PHE A 144 8.16 8.25 4.36
CA PHE A 144 8.43 8.42 2.95
C PHE A 144 9.16 7.20 2.42
N ASP A 145 8.75 6.75 1.24
CA ASP A 145 9.43 5.73 0.47
C ASP A 145 9.11 5.96 -1.00
N THR A 146 9.94 5.48 -1.91
CA THR A 146 9.73 5.64 -3.36
C THR A 146 9.63 4.28 -4.01
N SER A 147 8.66 4.14 -4.92
CA SER A 147 8.51 2.95 -5.74
C SER A 147 8.67 3.26 -7.20
N PHE A 148 9.22 2.29 -7.93
CA PHE A 148 9.55 2.42 -9.34
C PHE A 148 8.70 1.46 -10.18
N SER A 149 8.20 1.95 -11.31
CA SER A 149 7.47 1.18 -12.33
C SER A 149 8.34 0.89 -13.55
N CYS A 150 7.97 -0.17 -14.28
CA CYS A 150 8.65 -0.73 -15.45
C CYS A 150 10.05 -1.28 -15.14
N ARG A 151 10.13 -2.50 -14.57
CA ARG A 151 11.42 -3.22 -14.40
C ARG A 151 12.01 -3.54 -15.79
N PRO A 152 13.34 -3.49 -15.97
CA PRO A 152 13.97 -3.67 -17.26
C PRO A 152 14.24 -5.16 -17.56
N GLN A 153 14.19 -5.50 -18.85
CA GLN A 153 15.04 -6.53 -19.45
C GLN A 153 16.50 -6.02 -19.40
N GLY A 154 17.50 -6.90 -19.25
CA GLY A 154 18.90 -6.49 -19.04
C GLY A 154 19.42 -5.47 -20.06
N GLY A 155 20.19 -4.46 -19.60
CA GLY A 155 20.92 -3.52 -20.46
C GLY A 155 20.39 -2.08 -20.56
N ALA A 156 19.20 -1.75 -20.03
CA ALA A 156 18.65 -0.38 -20.06
C ALA A 156 18.32 0.16 -18.66
N GLU A 157 18.23 1.49 -18.53
CA GLU A 157 17.89 2.16 -17.27
C GLU A 157 16.55 1.65 -16.70
N LYS A 158 16.58 1.26 -15.42
CA LYS A 158 15.71 0.23 -14.84
C LYS A 158 14.28 0.66 -14.52
N ALA A 159 13.95 1.93 -14.62
CA ALA A 159 12.60 2.43 -14.34
C ALA A 159 12.36 3.76 -15.03
N LYS A 160 11.14 3.93 -15.55
CA LYS A 160 10.75 5.14 -16.32
C LYS A 160 9.72 6.00 -15.60
N GLN A 161 9.11 5.47 -14.54
CA GLN A 161 8.12 6.17 -13.73
C GLN A 161 8.31 5.82 -12.24
N SER A 162 8.01 6.76 -11.36
CA SER A 162 8.09 6.57 -9.91
C SER A 162 6.92 7.24 -9.19
N PHE A 163 6.59 6.68 -8.04
CA PHE A 163 5.57 7.18 -7.13
C PHE A 163 6.15 7.20 -5.72
N ALA A 164 6.09 8.36 -5.07
CA ALA A 164 6.60 8.55 -3.72
C ALA A 164 5.55 9.25 -2.84
N PRO A 165 4.82 8.51 -2.00
CA PRO A 165 3.84 9.08 -1.08
C PRO A 165 4.51 9.59 0.20
N LEU A 166 3.92 10.64 0.78
CA LEU A 166 4.20 11.12 2.12
C LEU A 166 2.98 10.81 3.01
N ILE A 167 3.16 9.94 3.99
CA ILE A 167 2.05 9.37 4.77
C ILE A 167 2.28 9.65 6.27
N GLU A 168 1.26 10.08 6.99
CA GLU A 168 1.38 10.41 8.42
C GLU A 168 1.44 9.19 9.35
N HIS A 169 2.07 9.37 10.52
CA HIS A 169 2.23 8.36 11.58
C HIS A 169 1.32 8.56 12.79
N ASN A 170 0.57 9.64 12.91
CA ASN A 170 -0.13 10.03 14.12
C ASN A 170 -1.53 9.40 14.24
N THR A 171 -2.26 9.22 13.14
CA THR A 171 -3.62 8.65 13.15
C THR A 171 -3.62 7.14 12.90
N SER A 172 -4.75 6.49 13.20
CA SER A 172 -4.92 5.05 12.96
C SER A 172 -5.12 4.70 11.48
N LYS A 173 -5.51 5.68 10.65
CA LYS A 173 -5.80 5.50 9.22
C LYS A 173 -4.57 5.70 8.34
N LYS A 174 -3.55 6.44 8.82
CA LYS A 174 -2.28 6.67 8.10
C LYS A 174 -2.55 7.31 6.73
N PHE A 175 -3.05 8.54 6.76
CA PHE A 175 -3.46 9.27 5.58
C PHE A 175 -2.27 9.70 4.72
N VAL A 176 -2.48 9.73 3.40
CA VAL A 176 -1.54 10.34 2.46
C VAL A 176 -1.74 11.85 2.48
N LEU A 177 -0.69 12.60 2.80
CA LEU A 177 -0.70 14.06 2.91
C LEU A 177 -0.24 14.75 1.62
N ALA A 178 0.66 14.08 0.91
CA ALA A 178 1.21 14.50 -0.37
C ALA A 178 1.70 13.26 -1.13
N ALA A 179 1.78 13.35 -2.45
CA ALA A 179 2.40 12.33 -3.27
C ALA A 179 3.04 12.97 -4.49
N SER A 180 4.30 12.59 -4.76
CA SER A 180 5.01 13.02 -5.94
C SER A 180 5.05 11.87 -6.94
N ILE A 181 4.84 12.21 -8.20
CA ILE A 181 4.87 11.27 -9.31
C ILE A 181 5.89 11.78 -10.30
N SER A 182 6.85 10.91 -10.65
CA SER A 182 7.82 11.24 -11.69
C SER A 182 7.69 10.32 -12.89
N SER A 183 7.90 10.89 -14.08
CA SER A 183 7.84 10.16 -15.35
C SER A 183 8.82 10.74 -16.36
N LYS A 184 9.52 9.86 -17.07
CA LYS A 184 10.44 10.20 -18.17
C LYS A 184 9.75 10.32 -19.52
N PHE A 185 8.47 9.92 -19.61
CA PHE A 185 7.77 9.84 -20.89
C PHE A 185 7.23 11.20 -21.31
N CYS A 186 7.71 11.69 -22.46
CA CYS A 186 7.07 12.75 -23.22
C CYS A 186 6.55 12.18 -24.55
N LYS A 187 5.34 12.55 -24.95
CA LYS A 187 4.74 12.10 -26.22
C LYS A 187 5.24 12.89 -27.44
N LYS A 188 5.75 14.12 -27.24
CA LYS A 188 6.12 15.04 -28.33
C LYS A 188 7.64 15.16 -28.42
N LYS A 189 8.20 14.95 -29.62
CA LYS A 189 9.64 15.17 -29.89
C LYS A 189 10.05 16.65 -29.71
N ALA A 190 9.17 17.59 -30.05
CA ALA A 190 9.32 19.03 -29.81
C ALA A 190 8.31 19.50 -28.75
N CYS A 191 8.57 19.21 -27.48
CA CYS A 191 7.74 19.66 -26.37
C CYS A 191 8.52 20.68 -25.54
N THR A 192 7.93 21.83 -25.22
CA THR A 192 8.48 22.78 -24.22
C THR A 192 8.42 22.24 -22.78
N HIS A 193 7.90 21.02 -22.62
CA HIS A 193 7.69 20.30 -21.36
C HIS A 193 6.76 20.93 -20.31
N ASP A 194 6.22 22.13 -20.51
CA ASP A 194 5.34 22.80 -19.54
C ASP A 194 4.00 22.10 -19.27
N ASN A 195 3.47 21.37 -20.26
CA ASN A 195 2.15 20.70 -20.20
C ASN A 195 2.21 19.23 -20.64
N CYS A 196 3.28 18.52 -20.26
CA CYS A 196 3.43 17.11 -20.63
C CYS A 196 3.65 16.20 -19.41
N SER A 197 3.44 14.90 -19.61
CA SER A 197 3.62 13.85 -18.61
C SER A 197 5.09 13.59 -18.21
N LYS A 198 6.03 14.35 -18.77
CA LYS A 198 7.46 14.24 -18.45
C LYS A 198 7.79 15.25 -17.36
N THR A 199 8.14 14.75 -16.19
CA THR A 199 8.62 15.55 -15.06
C THR A 199 10.11 15.35 -14.83
N LEU A 200 10.71 14.34 -15.46
CA LEU A 200 12.12 14.03 -15.35
C LEU A 200 12.78 13.99 -16.73
N ALA A 201 13.97 14.58 -16.83
CA ALA A 201 14.78 14.50 -18.03
C ALA A 201 15.20 13.04 -18.30
N THR A 202 15.36 12.68 -19.57
CA THR A 202 15.57 11.28 -19.99
C THR A 202 16.92 10.73 -19.55
N ASP A 203 17.92 11.60 -19.49
CA ASP A 203 19.31 11.42 -19.06
C ASP A 203 19.47 11.28 -17.53
N LYS A 204 18.58 11.88 -16.74
CA LYS A 204 18.67 11.82 -15.27
C LYS A 204 18.17 10.50 -14.74
N SER A 205 18.97 9.79 -13.93
CA SER A 205 18.52 8.53 -13.30
C SER A 205 17.21 8.72 -12.54
N ILE A 206 16.22 7.86 -12.74
CA ILE A 206 14.99 7.97 -11.92
C ILE A 206 15.25 7.70 -10.44
N SER A 207 16.30 6.93 -10.12
CA SER A 207 16.68 6.67 -8.73
C SER A 207 17.17 7.94 -8.03
N SER A 208 17.73 8.91 -8.75
CA SER A 208 18.16 10.18 -8.15
C SER A 208 17.00 11.12 -7.80
N THR A 209 15.76 10.76 -8.18
CA THR A 209 14.57 11.56 -7.87
C THR A 209 13.98 11.33 -6.48
N GLU A 210 14.47 10.37 -5.70
CA GLU A 210 13.91 10.12 -4.35
C GLU A 210 14.08 11.37 -3.45
N ARG A 211 15.25 12.02 -3.52
CA ARG A 211 15.54 13.26 -2.79
C ARG A 211 14.63 14.39 -3.23
N SER A 212 14.54 14.65 -4.54
CA SER A 212 13.70 15.74 -5.06
C SER A 212 12.22 15.49 -4.80
N SER A 213 11.78 14.23 -4.87
CA SER A 213 10.42 13.79 -4.56
C SER A 213 10.04 14.07 -3.11
N LEU A 214 10.94 13.79 -2.15
CA LEU A 214 10.72 14.15 -0.76
C LEU A 214 10.57 15.67 -0.62
N HIS A 215 11.49 16.45 -1.19
CA HIS A 215 11.44 17.92 -1.16
C HIS A 215 10.12 18.47 -1.74
N THR A 216 9.69 17.99 -2.90
CA THR A 216 8.41 18.36 -3.51
C THR A 216 7.24 18.07 -2.59
N ASN A 217 7.20 16.89 -1.97
CA ASN A 217 6.15 16.53 -1.03
C ASN A 217 6.16 17.40 0.22
N LEU A 218 7.32 17.65 0.82
CA LEU A 218 7.45 18.53 1.99
C LEU A 218 6.95 19.95 1.67
N ASN A 219 7.41 20.51 0.55
CA ASN A 219 6.97 21.83 0.08
C ASN A 219 5.47 21.88 -0.20
N SER A 220 4.88 20.81 -0.74
CA SER A 220 3.43 20.77 -1.00
C SER A 220 2.59 20.79 0.28
N VAL A 221 3.10 20.23 1.38
CA VAL A 221 2.43 20.28 2.69
C VAL A 221 2.63 21.66 3.32
N LEU A 222 3.87 22.18 3.33
CA LEU A 222 4.17 23.47 3.96
C LEU A 222 3.49 24.66 3.25
N LYS A 223 3.42 24.63 1.91
CA LYS A 223 2.77 25.68 1.11
C LYS A 223 1.30 25.89 1.48
N ARG A 224 0.64 24.87 2.04
CA ARG A 224 -0.77 24.94 2.43
C ARG A 224 -0.97 25.60 3.80
N HIS A 225 0.09 25.73 4.60
CA HIS A 225 0.04 26.30 5.96
C HIS A 225 -0.97 25.61 6.92
N VAL A 226 -1.35 24.37 6.65
CA VAL A 226 -2.32 23.61 7.47
C VAL A 226 -1.64 22.78 8.55
N LEU A 227 -0.48 22.20 8.24
CA LEU A 227 0.17 21.19 9.05
C LEU A 227 1.69 21.29 8.92
N ASN A 228 2.40 21.21 10.05
CA ASN A 228 3.85 21.16 10.05
C ASN A 228 4.37 19.71 10.09
N ILE A 229 5.59 19.51 9.63
CA ILE A 229 6.24 18.19 9.62
C ILE A 229 7.35 18.18 10.68
N ARG A 230 7.17 17.34 11.71
CA ARG A 230 8.11 17.20 12.82
C ARG A 230 9.27 16.26 12.49
N SER A 231 8.96 15.13 11.85
CA SER A 231 9.97 14.14 11.49
C SER A 231 9.58 13.32 10.29
N VAL A 232 10.60 12.80 9.59
CA VAL A 232 10.46 11.94 8.42
C VAL A 232 11.13 10.60 8.71
N THR A 233 10.41 9.51 8.48
CA THR A 233 10.91 8.14 8.55
C THR A 233 11.11 7.57 7.16
N THR A 234 12.30 7.08 6.87
CA THR A 234 12.64 6.50 5.55
C THR A 234 13.23 5.12 5.69
N ASP A 235 13.27 4.37 4.58
CA ASP A 235 14.18 3.24 4.49
C ASP A 235 15.65 3.72 4.42
N ALA A 236 16.60 2.79 4.55
CA ALA A 236 18.04 3.03 4.53
C ALA A 236 18.60 3.37 3.12
N SER A 237 17.86 4.13 2.31
CA SER A 237 18.38 4.74 1.07
C SER A 237 19.31 5.88 1.44
N SER A 238 20.58 5.78 1.00
CA SER A 238 21.61 6.79 1.27
C SER A 238 21.26 8.16 0.67
N GLN A 239 20.49 8.18 -0.43
CA GLN A 239 20.07 9.42 -1.08
C GLN A 239 18.97 10.13 -0.31
N VAL A 240 18.00 9.38 0.24
CA VAL A 240 16.91 9.93 1.03
C VAL A 240 17.36 10.31 2.43
N ALA A 241 18.35 9.61 3.00
CA ALA A 241 18.84 9.90 4.34
C ALA A 241 19.44 11.31 4.51
N LYS A 242 20.03 11.87 3.45
CA LYS A 242 20.58 13.25 3.47
C LYS A 242 19.50 14.31 3.26
N ALA A 243 18.42 13.97 2.55
CA ALA A 243 17.42 14.92 2.10
C ALA A 243 16.74 15.73 3.22
N PRO A 244 16.41 15.17 4.42
CA PRO A 244 15.90 15.95 5.54
C PRO A 244 16.89 16.99 6.08
N ARG A 245 18.19 16.66 6.13
CA ARG A 245 19.23 17.59 6.61
C ARG A 245 19.37 18.76 5.64
N ASP A 246 19.44 18.45 4.35
CA ASP A 246 19.56 19.47 3.30
C ASP A 246 18.33 20.39 3.30
N TYR A 247 17.13 19.81 3.44
CA TYR A 247 15.88 20.57 3.54
C TYR A 247 15.86 21.51 4.76
N ASN A 248 16.36 21.04 5.91
CA ASN A 248 16.47 21.86 7.12
C ASN A 248 17.41 23.05 6.94
N THR A 249 18.55 22.85 6.28
CA THR A 249 19.50 23.93 5.97
C THR A 249 18.88 24.96 5.03
N GLU A 250 18.21 24.50 3.96
CA GLU A 250 17.59 25.36 2.95
C GLU A 250 16.41 26.17 3.49
N ASN A 251 15.57 25.58 4.36
CA ASN A 251 14.31 26.18 4.80
C ASN A 251 14.32 26.64 6.27
N LYS A 252 15.48 26.58 6.95
CA LYS A 252 15.66 26.90 8.38
C LYS A 252 14.66 26.15 9.29
N THR A 253 14.36 24.89 8.96
CA THR A 253 13.49 24.01 9.76
C THR A 253 14.29 23.06 10.64
N ASN A 254 13.67 22.49 11.67
CA ASN A 254 14.29 21.49 12.55
C ASN A 254 13.54 20.15 12.50
N MET A 255 13.48 19.55 11.31
CA MET A 255 12.82 18.27 11.10
C MET A 255 13.78 17.11 11.45
N LYS A 256 13.31 16.17 12.28
CA LYS A 256 14.10 14.99 12.64
C LYS A 256 14.03 13.91 11.56
N HIS A 257 15.10 13.14 11.40
CA HIS A 257 15.14 11.97 10.52
C HIS A 257 15.19 10.68 11.33
N TYR A 258 14.32 9.74 10.99
CA TYR A 258 14.26 8.42 11.60
C TYR A 258 14.43 7.31 10.56
N HIS A 259 14.95 6.18 11.00
CA HIS A 259 15.07 4.98 10.18
C HIS A 259 13.93 4.00 10.46
N CYS A 260 13.46 3.35 9.39
CA CYS A 260 12.47 2.28 9.52
C CYS A 260 13.00 1.13 10.39
N VAL A 261 12.38 0.92 11.56
CA VAL A 261 12.81 -0.11 12.53
C VAL A 261 12.69 -1.52 11.94
N ILE A 262 11.69 -1.75 11.08
CA ILE A 262 11.46 -3.06 10.46
C ILE A 262 12.59 -3.41 9.50
N HIS A 263 13.06 -2.46 8.69
CA HIS A 263 14.19 -2.66 7.80
C HIS A 263 15.49 -2.87 8.58
N LYS A 264 15.70 -2.07 9.64
CA LYS A 264 16.85 -2.26 10.54
C LYS A 264 16.87 -3.66 11.16
N LEU A 265 15.73 -4.15 11.66
CA LEU A 265 15.58 -5.50 12.21
C LEU A 265 15.77 -6.62 11.17
N ARG A 266 15.36 -6.40 9.91
CA ARG A 266 15.62 -7.34 8.79
C ARG A 266 17.11 -7.41 8.46
N THR A 267 17.79 -6.27 8.38
CA THR A 267 19.24 -6.20 8.15
C THR A 267 20.01 -6.84 9.29
N PHE A 268 19.57 -6.60 10.53
CA PHE A 268 20.10 -7.23 11.72
C PHE A 268 19.99 -8.77 11.68
N GLU A 269 18.82 -9.31 11.37
CA GLU A 269 18.63 -10.77 11.23
C GLU A 269 19.55 -11.37 10.15
N LYS A 270 19.72 -10.68 9.01
CA LYS A 270 20.65 -11.12 7.96
C LYS A 270 22.11 -11.14 8.46
N LYS A 271 22.52 -10.14 9.23
CA LYS A 271 23.87 -10.11 9.83
C LYS A 271 24.08 -11.29 10.76
N ILE A 272 23.17 -11.54 11.69
CA ILE A 272 23.27 -12.68 12.63
C ILE A 272 23.32 -14.02 11.87
N ARG A 273 22.50 -14.18 10.84
CA ARG A 273 22.48 -15.41 10.03
C ARG A 273 23.80 -15.68 9.30
N ASN A 274 24.57 -14.64 9.01
CA ASN A 274 25.83 -14.73 8.27
C ASN A 274 27.06 -14.80 9.21
N ILE A 275 26.87 -14.86 10.54
CA ILE A 275 27.98 -15.02 11.48
C ILE A 275 28.53 -16.44 11.39
N ASN A 276 29.86 -16.54 11.36
CA ASN A 276 30.58 -17.79 11.49
C ASN A 276 30.75 -18.11 12.97
N LEU A 277 29.99 -19.09 13.45
CA LEU A 277 30.16 -19.64 14.80
C LEU A 277 31.15 -20.81 14.76
N ASN A 278 32.06 -20.82 15.73
CA ASN A 278 33.09 -21.84 15.93
C ASN A 278 32.57 -23.04 16.74
N SER A 279 31.47 -22.87 17.48
CA SER A 279 30.85 -23.93 18.29
C SER A 279 30.36 -25.08 17.40
N LYS A 280 30.77 -26.30 17.75
CA LYS A 280 30.24 -27.53 17.16
C LYS A 280 28.80 -27.71 17.63
N LEU A 281 27.88 -27.85 16.68
CA LEU A 281 26.49 -28.20 16.99
C LEU A 281 26.41 -29.68 17.40
N LYS A 282 25.37 -30.04 18.17
CA LYS A 282 25.14 -31.44 18.54
C LYS A 282 24.92 -32.29 17.29
N ALA A 283 25.29 -33.57 17.35
CA ALA A 283 25.10 -34.51 16.24
C ALA A 283 23.64 -34.48 15.73
N GLY A 284 23.47 -34.43 14.41
CA GLY A 284 22.15 -34.36 13.76
C GLY A 284 21.55 -32.95 13.63
N GLN A 285 22.17 -31.90 14.17
CA GLN A 285 21.66 -30.52 14.03
C GLN A 285 22.17 -29.84 12.75
N ASN A 286 21.24 -29.30 11.95
CA ASN A 286 21.58 -28.53 10.76
C ASN A 286 21.99 -27.08 11.12
N LYS A 287 23.23 -26.69 10.75
CA LYS A 287 23.79 -25.34 11.03
C LYS A 287 22.99 -24.21 10.41
N THR A 288 22.50 -24.39 9.19
CA THR A 288 21.72 -23.36 8.50
C THR A 288 20.39 -23.09 9.21
N MET A 289 19.71 -24.15 9.66
CA MET A 289 18.44 -24.06 10.37
C MET A 289 18.63 -23.52 11.79
N PHE A 290 19.71 -23.92 12.46
CA PHE A 290 20.11 -23.36 13.75
C PHE A 290 20.31 -21.84 13.66
N LEU A 291 21.15 -21.35 12.75
CA LEU A 291 21.44 -19.93 12.57
C LEU A 291 20.19 -19.14 12.17
N LYS A 292 19.33 -19.72 11.32
CA LYS A 292 18.05 -19.10 10.95
C LYS A 292 17.12 -18.95 12.15
N SER A 293 16.99 -19.98 12.98
CA SER A 293 16.17 -19.93 14.21
C SER A 293 16.76 -18.95 15.22
N LEU A 294 18.08 -18.96 15.41
CA LEU A 294 18.80 -18.07 16.32
C LEU A 294 18.61 -16.61 15.91
N ALA A 295 18.86 -16.28 14.64
CA ALA A 295 18.69 -14.93 14.10
C ALA A 295 17.24 -14.43 14.26
N SER A 296 16.26 -15.30 14.03
CA SER A 296 14.86 -14.92 14.21
C SER A 296 14.47 -14.73 15.67
N GLY A 297 14.98 -15.58 16.57
CA GLY A 297 14.78 -15.47 18.02
C GLY A 297 15.37 -14.18 18.58
N ILE A 298 16.64 -13.89 18.25
CA ILE A 298 17.33 -12.65 18.67
C ILE A 298 16.61 -11.42 18.10
N ARG A 299 16.25 -11.41 16.80
CA ARG A 299 15.48 -10.29 16.22
C ARG A 299 14.15 -10.08 16.94
N THR A 300 13.42 -11.16 17.21
CA THR A 300 12.11 -11.08 17.89
C THR A 300 12.28 -10.55 19.30
N ARG A 301 13.29 -11.04 20.03
CA ARG A 301 13.61 -10.56 21.37
C ARG A 301 13.97 -9.08 21.38
N ALA A 302 14.91 -8.66 20.54
CA ALA A 302 15.32 -7.25 20.40
C ALA A 302 14.11 -6.35 20.11
N ARG A 303 13.24 -6.75 19.17
CA ARG A 303 12.02 -5.99 18.86
C ARG A 303 11.10 -5.85 20.07
N MET A 304 10.86 -6.93 20.81
CA MET A 304 9.96 -6.92 21.96
C MET A 304 10.52 -6.05 23.08
N GLU A 305 11.82 -6.13 23.36
CA GLU A 305 12.47 -5.27 24.36
C GLU A 305 12.29 -3.79 24.02
N LEU A 306 12.61 -3.40 22.79
CA LEU A 306 12.45 -2.01 22.34
C LEU A 306 10.98 -1.54 22.40
N THR A 307 10.04 -2.41 22.03
CA THR A 307 8.60 -2.08 22.05
C THR A 307 8.08 -1.90 23.47
N ASN A 308 8.43 -2.82 24.37
CA ASN A 308 8.03 -2.76 25.78
C ASN A 308 8.66 -1.55 26.47
N LEU A 309 9.95 -1.28 26.24
CA LEU A 309 10.63 -0.09 26.77
C LEU A 309 9.96 1.21 26.29
N LYS A 310 9.60 1.30 25.01
CA LYS A 310 8.87 2.47 24.48
C LYS A 310 7.50 2.65 25.13
N SER A 311 6.83 1.56 25.51
CA SER A 311 5.52 1.63 26.18
C SER A 311 5.59 2.19 27.61
N ILE A 312 6.76 2.09 28.27
CA ILE A 312 6.98 2.52 29.66
C ILE A 312 7.12 4.06 29.78
N ARG A 313 6.92 4.83 28.70
CA ARG A 313 7.02 6.31 28.66
C ARG A 313 8.35 6.85 29.23
N SER A 314 9.46 6.19 28.90
CA SER A 314 10.81 6.66 29.23
C SER A 314 11.22 7.88 28.40
N ASN A 315 12.02 8.78 28.98
CA ASN A 315 12.67 9.85 28.21
C ASN A 315 13.70 9.26 27.23
N GLU A 316 14.26 10.08 26.33
CA GLU A 316 15.19 9.59 25.29
C GLU A 316 16.47 8.96 25.86
N ALA A 317 17.07 9.59 26.86
CA ALA A 317 18.32 9.09 27.47
C ALA A 317 18.09 7.74 28.16
N GLU A 318 17.01 7.65 28.95
CA GLU A 318 16.61 6.43 29.65
C GLU A 318 16.23 5.32 28.66
N PHE A 319 15.51 5.66 27.57
CA PHE A 319 15.19 4.70 26.51
C PHE A 319 16.46 4.08 25.93
N ILE A 320 17.46 4.91 25.59
CA ILE A 320 18.71 4.46 24.99
C ILE A 320 19.49 3.60 25.99
N GLU A 321 19.67 4.08 27.22
CA GLU A 321 20.41 3.36 28.26
C GLU A 321 19.79 1.99 28.54
N ARG A 322 18.47 1.94 28.74
CA ARG A 322 17.76 0.68 29.01
C ARG A 322 17.75 -0.23 27.79
N SER A 323 17.63 0.32 26.59
CA SER A 323 17.71 -0.47 25.34
C SER A 323 19.08 -1.12 25.18
N THR A 324 20.16 -0.39 25.43
CA THR A 324 21.53 -0.92 25.40
C THR A 324 21.67 -2.09 26.39
N LYS A 325 21.28 -1.90 27.66
CA LYS A 325 21.33 -2.96 28.67
C LYS A 325 20.47 -4.18 28.29
N ALA A 326 19.25 -3.96 27.79
CA ALA A 326 18.35 -5.02 27.39
C ALA A 326 18.88 -5.85 26.20
N LEU A 327 19.50 -5.17 25.22
CA LEU A 327 20.08 -5.82 24.04
C LEU A 327 21.36 -6.59 24.38
N GLU A 328 22.21 -6.05 25.25
CA GLU A 328 23.40 -6.77 25.75
C GLU A 328 23.03 -8.05 26.50
N ASN A 329 21.92 -8.04 27.24
CA ASN A 329 21.45 -9.17 28.02
C ASN A 329 20.83 -10.30 27.17
N ILE A 330 20.61 -10.12 25.86
CA ILE A 330 19.99 -11.16 25.02
C ILE A 330 20.86 -12.41 24.93
N VAL A 331 22.17 -12.26 24.68
CA VAL A 331 23.08 -13.40 24.50
C VAL A 331 23.27 -14.18 25.80
N PRO A 332 23.58 -13.54 26.95
CA PRO A 332 23.64 -14.24 28.25
C PRO A 332 22.32 -14.96 28.58
N CYS A 333 21.18 -14.30 28.37
CA CYS A 333 19.86 -14.90 28.60
C CYS A 333 19.62 -16.13 27.74
N PHE A 334 20.10 -16.15 26.49
CA PHE A 334 19.93 -17.31 25.60
C PHE A 334 20.90 -18.45 25.96
N ALA A 335 22.03 -18.14 26.61
CA ALA A 335 23.00 -19.08 27.15
C ALA A 335 22.70 -19.52 28.61
N ASP A 336 21.46 -19.34 29.07
CA ASP A 336 20.97 -19.72 30.43
C ASP A 336 21.53 -18.87 31.59
N SER A 337 22.14 -17.72 31.30
CA SER A 337 22.54 -16.76 32.33
C SER A 337 21.46 -15.71 32.54
N HIS A 338 20.66 -15.89 33.59
CA HIS A 338 19.48 -15.05 33.88
C HIS A 338 19.66 -14.02 34.99
N VAL A 339 20.86 -13.90 35.58
CA VAL A 339 21.15 -13.01 36.72
C VAL A 339 20.74 -11.55 36.45
N ALA A 340 21.01 -11.05 35.24
CA ALA A 340 20.71 -9.67 34.87
C ALA A 340 19.29 -9.47 34.30
N CYS A 341 18.56 -10.55 34.02
CA CYS A 341 17.26 -10.48 33.34
C CYS A 341 16.20 -9.71 34.14
N SER A 342 16.19 -9.83 35.48
CA SER A 342 15.23 -9.14 36.35
C SER A 342 15.33 -7.61 36.27
N LYS A 343 16.54 -7.09 36.06
CA LYS A 343 16.82 -5.65 36.00
C LYS A 343 16.88 -5.10 34.58
N GLN A 344 17.36 -5.90 33.62
CA GLN A 344 17.72 -5.42 32.28
C GLN A 344 16.72 -5.83 31.21
N SER A 345 15.91 -6.86 31.42
CA SER A 345 14.98 -7.37 30.41
C SER A 345 13.53 -7.09 30.78
N THR A 346 12.75 -6.62 29.82
CA THR A 346 11.31 -6.42 29.91
C THR A 346 10.50 -7.59 29.33
N VAL A 347 11.19 -8.60 28.79
CA VAL A 347 10.58 -9.71 28.05
C VAL A 347 10.91 -11.06 28.68
N CYS A 348 12.02 -11.16 29.43
CA CYS A 348 12.42 -12.41 30.07
C CYS A 348 11.40 -12.83 31.14
N GLN A 349 10.94 -14.08 31.05
CA GLN A 349 10.02 -14.68 32.01
C GLN A 349 10.69 -15.76 32.88
N HIS A 350 12.03 -15.75 33.01
CA HIS A 350 12.73 -16.75 33.82
C HIS A 350 12.29 -16.75 35.30
N HIS A 351 11.84 -15.62 35.83
CA HIS A 351 11.23 -15.56 37.16
C HIS A 351 9.96 -16.44 37.29
N LEU A 352 9.36 -16.87 36.17
CA LEU A 352 8.22 -17.79 36.12
C LEU A 352 8.61 -19.26 36.03
N VAL A 353 9.90 -19.61 36.10
CA VAL A 353 10.39 -21.00 36.14
C VAL A 353 9.76 -21.76 37.30
N HIS A 354 9.70 -21.16 38.50
CA HIS A 354 9.11 -21.76 39.69
C HIS A 354 7.61 -22.07 39.54
N TYR A 355 6.93 -21.43 38.58
CA TYR A 355 5.51 -21.66 38.29
C TYR A 355 5.29 -22.59 37.09
N GLY A 356 6.35 -23.22 36.55
CA GLY A 356 6.26 -24.11 35.39
C GLY A 356 5.86 -23.42 34.07
N LYS A 357 5.87 -22.07 34.02
CA LYS A 357 5.41 -21.28 32.86
C LYS A 357 6.55 -20.83 31.95
N TYR A 358 7.80 -21.01 32.36
CA TYR A 358 8.96 -20.68 31.54
C TYR A 358 9.17 -21.69 30.41
N SER A 359 9.37 -21.20 29.19
CA SER A 359 9.51 -22.04 28.00
C SER A 359 10.64 -21.55 27.10
N VAL A 360 11.54 -22.48 26.76
CA VAL A 360 12.66 -22.29 25.83
C VAL A 360 12.30 -22.63 24.39
N LYS A 361 11.04 -22.96 24.08
CA LYS A 361 10.58 -23.32 22.73
C LYS A 361 10.81 -22.25 21.65
N HIS A 362 11.11 -21.01 22.08
CA HIS A 362 11.46 -19.90 21.19
C HIS A 362 12.93 -19.91 20.76
N LEU A 363 13.79 -20.69 21.43
CA LEU A 363 15.20 -20.88 21.10
C LEU A 363 15.37 -21.99 20.06
N PRO A 364 16.51 -22.03 19.33
CA PRO A 364 16.83 -23.12 18.41
C PRO A 364 16.71 -24.48 19.10
N TYR A 365 15.97 -25.41 18.47
CA TYR A 365 15.72 -26.76 19.00
C TYR A 365 15.12 -26.81 20.42
N GLY A 366 14.56 -25.71 20.92
CA GLY A 366 13.95 -25.66 22.25
C GLY A 366 14.95 -25.84 23.40
N GLN A 367 16.21 -25.44 23.21
CA GLN A 367 17.27 -25.59 24.21
C GLN A 367 18.04 -24.28 24.38
N HIS A 368 18.62 -24.08 25.56
CA HIS A 368 19.60 -23.02 25.79
C HIS A 368 20.83 -23.20 24.90
N LEU A 369 21.47 -22.09 24.55
CA LEU A 369 22.59 -22.08 23.64
C LEU A 369 23.87 -22.54 24.33
N THR A 370 24.45 -23.64 23.86
CA THR A 370 25.80 -24.09 24.25
C THR A 370 26.83 -23.47 23.29
N LEU A 371 27.15 -22.19 23.51
CA LEU A 371 28.13 -21.44 22.69
C LEU A 371 29.43 -21.21 23.45
N SER A 372 30.56 -21.27 22.74
CA SER A 372 31.86 -20.83 23.26
C SER A 372 31.82 -19.35 23.69
N LYS A 373 32.72 -18.96 24.60
CA LYS A 373 32.83 -17.55 25.02
C LYS A 373 33.10 -16.62 23.84
N ASP A 374 33.91 -17.05 22.88
CA ASP A 374 34.24 -16.27 21.68
C ASP A 374 33.01 -16.06 20.77
N ASP A 375 32.19 -17.09 20.60
CA ASP A 375 30.95 -17.01 19.82
C ASP A 375 29.93 -16.10 20.53
N GLN A 376 29.85 -16.14 21.86
CA GLN A 376 29.01 -15.23 22.63
C GLN A 376 29.45 -13.78 22.46
N THR A 377 30.75 -13.50 22.51
CA THR A 377 31.32 -12.16 22.26
C THR A 377 31.01 -11.71 20.83
N THR A 378 31.23 -12.57 19.84
CA THR A 378 30.93 -12.27 18.42
C THR A 378 29.46 -11.90 18.21
N LEU A 379 28.54 -12.63 18.84
CA LEU A 379 27.11 -12.32 18.79
C LEU A 379 26.76 -11.02 19.51
N LYS A 380 27.35 -10.78 20.69
CA LYS A 380 27.17 -9.54 21.45
C LYS A 380 27.63 -8.35 20.61
N ASP A 381 28.81 -8.43 20.03
CA ASP A 381 29.37 -7.38 19.17
C ASP A 381 28.50 -7.15 17.94
N ALA A 382 27.98 -8.20 17.30
CA ALA A 382 27.06 -8.05 16.18
C ALA A 382 25.76 -7.32 16.55
N ILE A 383 25.23 -7.56 17.76
CA ILE A 383 24.07 -6.86 18.31
C ILE A 383 24.42 -5.38 18.55
N MET A 384 25.49 -5.13 19.30
CA MET A 384 25.88 -3.78 19.73
C MET A 384 26.35 -2.90 18.58
N ASN A 385 27.05 -3.47 17.60
CA ASN A 385 27.42 -2.77 16.36
C ASN A 385 26.19 -2.41 15.50
N THR A 386 25.09 -3.16 15.63
CA THR A 386 23.87 -2.89 14.87
C THR A 386 22.95 -1.88 15.58
N PHE A 387 22.92 -1.93 16.91
CA PHE A 387 22.11 -1.10 17.80
C PHE A 387 22.97 -0.23 18.73
N ASN A 388 23.97 0.46 18.16
CA ASN A 388 24.73 1.46 18.90
C ASN A 388 23.85 2.68 19.27
N THR A 389 24.36 3.55 20.14
CA THR A 389 23.66 4.76 20.62
C THR A 389 23.07 5.62 19.51
N GLU A 390 23.81 5.84 18.41
CA GLU A 390 23.34 6.62 17.27
C GLU A 390 22.16 5.95 16.55
N THR A 391 22.28 4.65 16.29
CA THR A 391 21.20 3.90 15.65
C THR A 391 19.97 3.81 16.55
N LEU A 392 20.13 3.64 17.86
CA LEU A 392 19.02 3.67 18.81
C LEU A 392 18.29 5.03 18.80
N ARG A 393 19.02 6.15 18.75
CA ARG A 393 18.42 7.49 18.55
C ARG A 393 17.59 7.57 17.27
N SER A 394 18.09 6.96 16.19
CA SER A 394 17.41 6.95 14.87
C SER A 394 16.18 6.03 14.80
N VAL A 395 16.00 5.08 15.73
CA VAL A 395 14.87 4.13 15.75
C VAL A 395 13.99 4.24 17.00
N LYS A 396 14.24 5.19 17.90
CA LYS A 396 13.55 5.32 19.20
C LYS A 396 12.03 5.47 19.12
N GLU A 397 11.51 5.98 18.00
CA GLU A 397 10.07 6.09 17.77
C GLU A 397 9.44 4.80 17.23
N LEU A 398 10.26 3.79 16.89
CA LEU A 398 9.85 2.50 16.33
C LEU A 398 8.97 2.64 15.07
N TYR A 399 9.16 3.74 14.33
CA TYR A 399 8.45 4.00 13.10
C TYR A 399 8.82 3.01 11.99
N SER A 400 7.86 2.77 11.11
CA SER A 400 8.00 1.81 10.01
C SER A 400 7.43 2.41 8.73
N THR A 401 8.04 2.10 7.58
CA THR A 401 7.56 2.50 6.25
C THR A 401 6.54 1.52 5.64
N ASN A 402 6.03 0.56 6.42
CA ASN A 402 5.12 -0.49 5.95
C ASN A 402 3.84 0.05 5.26
N GLN A 403 3.36 1.23 5.65
CA GLN A 403 2.19 1.81 4.99
C GLN A 403 2.54 2.35 3.60
N CYS A 404 3.78 2.82 3.38
CA CYS A 404 4.23 3.17 2.03
C CYS A 404 4.35 1.90 1.18
N GLU A 405 4.93 0.81 1.70
CA GLU A 405 4.97 -0.48 0.99
C GLU A 405 3.55 -1.00 0.62
N SER A 406 2.61 -0.88 1.56
CA SER A 406 1.20 -1.23 1.31
C SER A 406 0.57 -0.33 0.26
N MET A 407 0.93 0.95 0.24
CA MET A 407 0.45 1.92 -0.72
C MET A 407 1.02 1.63 -2.11
N HIS A 408 2.31 1.35 -2.22
CA HIS A 408 2.98 0.89 -3.45
C HIS A 408 2.28 -0.33 -4.03
N SER A 409 1.97 -1.34 -3.19
CA SER A 409 1.21 -2.51 -3.63
C SER A 409 -0.18 -2.17 -4.17
N THR A 410 -0.85 -1.16 -3.58
CA THR A 410 -2.17 -0.69 -4.04
C THR A 410 -2.06 0.01 -5.39
N ILE A 411 -1.05 0.87 -5.55
CA ILE A 411 -0.76 1.59 -6.79
C ILE A 411 -0.50 0.61 -7.93
N PHE A 412 0.29 -0.44 -7.70
CA PHE A 412 0.59 -1.41 -8.75
C PHE A 412 -0.58 -2.33 -9.14
N ASN A 413 -1.67 -2.37 -8.36
CA ASN A 413 -2.93 -2.99 -8.79
C ASN A 413 -3.75 -2.08 -9.73
N TYR A 414 -3.39 -0.80 -9.84
CA TYR A 414 -4.05 0.18 -10.71
C TYR A 414 -3.15 0.52 -11.91
N ALA A 415 -1.84 0.57 -11.68
CA ALA A 415 -0.82 0.79 -12.68
C ALA A 415 0.24 -0.33 -12.60
N PRO A 416 -0.02 -1.51 -13.19
CA PRO A 416 0.88 -2.65 -13.11
C PRO A 416 2.28 -2.35 -13.65
N LYS A 417 3.30 -2.94 -13.01
CA LYS A 417 4.71 -2.71 -13.37
C LYS A 417 5.09 -3.23 -14.75
N PHE A 418 4.32 -4.16 -15.32
CA PHE A 418 4.56 -4.71 -16.65
C PHE A 418 3.98 -3.85 -17.77
N THR A 419 3.14 -2.86 -17.45
CA THR A 419 2.52 -1.94 -18.42
C THR A 419 3.14 -0.56 -18.32
N CYS A 420 3.55 0.01 -19.45
CA CYS A 420 4.06 1.38 -19.51
C CYS A 420 2.91 2.38 -19.67
N TRP A 421 2.72 3.26 -18.68
CA TRP A 421 1.60 4.21 -18.66
C TRP A 421 2.04 5.61 -19.06
N THR A 422 2.27 5.85 -20.35
CA THR A 422 2.89 7.10 -20.84
C THR A 422 2.18 8.39 -20.43
N ARG A 423 0.84 8.39 -20.40
CA ARG A 423 0.02 9.58 -20.04
C ARG A 423 -0.79 9.44 -18.76
N ASN A 424 -1.28 8.25 -18.45
CA ASN A 424 -2.28 8.07 -17.38
C ASN A 424 -1.69 7.63 -16.04
N PHE A 425 -0.37 7.44 -15.95
CA PHE A 425 0.27 6.95 -14.72
C PHE A 425 -0.08 7.84 -13.52
N SER A 426 -0.03 9.16 -13.71
CA SER A 426 -0.36 10.10 -12.65
C SER A 426 -1.80 9.92 -12.17
N GLY A 427 -2.79 9.99 -13.05
CA GLY A 427 -4.19 9.83 -12.63
C GLY A 427 -4.50 8.46 -12.05
N LEU A 428 -3.85 7.37 -12.51
CA LEU A 428 -3.98 6.04 -11.88
C LEU A 428 -3.42 6.04 -10.45
N CYS A 429 -2.26 6.67 -10.22
CA CYS A 429 -1.67 6.83 -8.90
C CYS A 429 -2.56 7.66 -7.96
N HIS A 430 -3.08 8.80 -8.43
CA HIS A 430 -4.00 9.63 -7.66
C HIS A 430 -5.33 8.91 -7.40
N SER A 431 -5.85 8.18 -8.37
CA SER A 431 -7.05 7.35 -8.25
C SER A 431 -6.90 6.25 -7.20
N ALA A 432 -5.75 5.58 -7.16
CA ALA A 432 -5.45 4.58 -6.12
C ALA A 432 -5.28 5.22 -4.74
N THR A 433 -4.64 6.38 -4.65
CA THR A 433 -4.48 7.16 -3.41
C THR A 433 -5.81 7.57 -2.83
N HIS A 434 -6.70 8.10 -3.66
CA HIS A 434 -8.03 8.50 -3.27
C HIS A 434 -8.87 7.30 -2.81
N SER A 435 -8.82 6.19 -3.56
CA SER A 435 -9.46 4.92 -3.19
C SER A 435 -8.99 4.38 -1.84
N ARG A 436 -7.70 4.53 -1.52
CA ARG A 436 -7.12 4.08 -0.24
C ARG A 436 -7.68 4.88 0.93
N THR A 437 -7.91 6.17 0.74
CA THR A 437 -8.43 7.11 1.74
C THR A 437 -9.93 6.92 1.99
N LEU A 438 -10.75 6.89 0.94
CA LEU A 438 -12.21 6.92 1.05
C LEU A 438 -12.90 5.55 0.92
N GLY A 439 -12.21 4.55 0.39
CA GLY A 439 -12.82 3.32 -0.11
C GLY A 439 -13.07 3.38 -1.61
N ARG A 440 -12.98 2.22 -2.28
CA ARG A 440 -13.06 2.11 -3.74
C ARG A 440 -14.43 2.52 -4.26
N GLY A 441 -15.51 2.14 -3.57
CA GLY A 441 -16.88 2.44 -3.96
C GLY A 441 -17.19 3.93 -3.89
N ARG A 442 -16.94 4.55 -2.74
CA ARG A 442 -17.15 5.99 -2.51
C ARG A 442 -16.32 6.84 -3.47
N ASP A 443 -15.05 6.49 -3.67
CA ASP A 443 -14.17 7.16 -4.63
C ASP A 443 -14.72 7.08 -6.06
N THR A 444 -15.10 5.89 -6.54
CA THR A 444 -15.73 5.74 -7.86
C THR A 444 -16.97 6.62 -8.04
N LEU A 445 -17.79 6.78 -6.99
CA LEU A 445 -18.97 7.65 -7.03
C LEU A 445 -18.59 9.14 -7.10
N ILE A 446 -17.54 9.57 -6.38
CA ILE A 446 -17.05 10.95 -6.44
C ILE A 446 -16.49 11.24 -7.83
N LEU A 447 -15.64 10.35 -8.37
CA LEU A 447 -15.08 10.50 -9.70
C LEU A 447 -16.18 10.54 -10.77
N ALA A 448 -17.19 9.68 -10.67
CA ALA A 448 -18.36 9.70 -11.56
C ALA A 448 -19.07 11.07 -11.55
N ARG A 449 -19.28 11.68 -10.37
CA ARG A 449 -19.89 13.01 -10.28
C ARG A 449 -19.05 14.09 -10.96
N THR A 450 -17.72 14.02 -10.86
CA THR A 450 -16.84 15.01 -11.50
C THR A 450 -16.89 15.01 -13.02
N VAL A 451 -17.32 13.90 -13.63
CA VAL A 451 -17.56 13.78 -15.07
C VAL A 451 -19.04 13.96 -15.45
N GLY A 452 -19.88 14.45 -14.52
CA GLY A 452 -21.29 14.75 -14.75
C GLY A 452 -22.23 13.55 -14.62
N ILE A 453 -21.76 12.43 -14.05
CA ILE A 453 -22.56 11.21 -13.88
C ILE A 453 -23.15 11.21 -12.46
N ASN A 454 -24.45 11.48 -12.38
CA ASN A 454 -25.20 11.45 -11.13
C ASN A 454 -25.85 10.08 -10.91
N VAL A 455 -25.21 9.26 -10.07
CA VAL A 455 -25.70 7.93 -9.69
C VAL A 455 -26.72 8.07 -8.55
N LYS A 456 -27.97 7.64 -8.79
CA LYS A 456 -29.03 7.62 -7.77
C LYS A 456 -28.67 6.65 -6.62
N LYS A 457 -28.99 7.03 -5.38
CA LYS A 457 -28.72 6.20 -4.18
C LYS A 457 -29.37 4.81 -4.23
N ASN A 458 -30.56 4.70 -4.84
CA ASN A 458 -31.27 3.42 -4.95
C ASN A 458 -30.86 2.60 -6.19
N SER A 459 -29.86 3.05 -6.94
CA SER A 459 -29.39 2.31 -8.12
C SER A 459 -28.60 1.05 -7.74
N LYS A 460 -28.67 0.02 -8.58
CA LYS A 460 -27.88 -1.21 -8.42
C LYS A 460 -26.38 -0.94 -8.31
N MET A 461 -25.88 0.02 -9.09
CA MET A 461 -24.49 0.46 -9.05
C MET A 461 -24.11 1.01 -7.66
N TYR A 462 -24.90 1.94 -7.13
CA TYR A 462 -24.62 2.53 -5.81
C TYR A 462 -24.62 1.48 -4.70
N MET A 463 -25.62 0.60 -4.67
CA MET A 463 -25.70 -0.49 -3.70
C MET A 463 -24.50 -1.45 -3.80
N HIS A 464 -24.09 -1.79 -5.03
CA HIS A 464 -22.95 -2.67 -5.26
C HIS A 464 -21.63 -2.03 -4.78
N LEU A 465 -21.37 -0.77 -5.14
CA LEU A 465 -20.17 -0.04 -4.71
C LEU A 465 -20.10 0.10 -3.19
N ASN A 466 -21.22 0.38 -2.52
CA ASN A 466 -21.28 0.40 -1.06
C ASN A 466 -20.99 -0.98 -0.44
N ARG A 467 -21.51 -2.05 -1.04
CA ARG A 467 -21.25 -3.43 -0.58
C ARG A 467 -19.77 -3.79 -0.70
N ILE A 468 -19.08 -3.34 -1.75
CA ILE A 468 -17.62 -3.49 -1.89
C ILE A 468 -16.90 -2.83 -0.71
N ASP A 469 -17.24 -1.58 -0.39
CA ASP A 469 -16.60 -0.86 0.71
C ASP A 469 -16.87 -1.51 2.07
N GLN A 470 -18.11 -1.93 2.32
CA GLN A 470 -18.48 -2.67 3.54
C GLN A 470 -17.67 -3.97 3.68
N LYS A 471 -17.54 -4.76 2.61
CA LYS A 471 -16.74 -5.99 2.59
C LYS A 471 -15.26 -5.72 2.88
N CYS A 472 -14.70 -4.67 2.28
CA CYS A 472 -13.33 -4.24 2.53
C CYS A 472 -13.12 -3.83 4.00
N GLN A 473 -14.05 -3.06 4.57
CA GLN A 473 -14.01 -2.67 5.98
C GLN A 473 -14.10 -3.88 6.91
N TYR A 474 -15.01 -4.82 6.65
CA TYR A 474 -15.14 -6.07 7.39
C TYR A 474 -13.82 -6.86 7.38
N HIS A 475 -13.24 -7.09 6.20
CA HIS A 475 -11.96 -7.81 6.10
C HIS A 475 -10.80 -7.07 6.77
N SER A 476 -10.78 -5.74 6.72
CA SER A 476 -9.79 -4.92 7.43
C SER A 476 -9.89 -5.09 8.95
N ARG A 477 -11.11 -4.99 9.51
CA ARG A 477 -11.37 -5.23 10.94
C ARG A 477 -10.99 -6.66 11.34
N ARG A 478 -11.42 -7.66 10.56
CA ARG A 478 -11.07 -9.07 10.78
C ARG A 478 -9.56 -9.28 10.82
N LYS A 479 -8.81 -8.73 9.85
CA LYS A 479 -7.34 -8.87 9.77
C LYS A 479 -6.60 -8.20 10.92
N LYS A 480 -7.22 -7.23 11.60
CA LYS A 480 -6.66 -6.56 12.79
C LYS A 480 -6.93 -7.32 14.09
N SER A 481 -7.93 -8.21 14.12
CA SER A 481 -8.26 -9.01 15.31
C SER A 481 -7.10 -9.91 15.75
N GLN A 482 -6.99 -10.13 17.06
CA GLN A 482 -5.97 -10.99 17.65
C GLN A 482 -6.12 -12.44 17.18
N ALA A 483 -7.35 -12.96 17.15
CA ALA A 483 -7.66 -14.30 16.65
C ALA A 483 -7.11 -14.53 15.22
N TYR A 484 -7.31 -13.57 14.30
CA TYR A 484 -6.76 -13.69 12.94
C TYR A 484 -5.22 -13.64 12.93
N LYS A 485 -4.61 -12.76 13.74
CA LYS A 485 -3.15 -12.65 13.83
C LYS A 485 -2.52 -13.94 14.37
N GLN A 486 -3.09 -14.51 15.43
CA GLN A 486 -2.68 -15.78 16.03
C GLN A 486 -2.82 -16.93 15.04
N SER A 487 -4.00 -17.10 14.43
CA SER A 487 -4.24 -18.13 13.42
C SER A 487 -3.24 -18.05 12.26
N ARG A 488 -2.98 -16.84 11.73
CA ARG A 488 -2.00 -16.62 10.67
C ARG A 488 -0.57 -16.93 11.11
N TYR A 489 -0.21 -16.60 12.35
CA TYR A 489 1.09 -16.92 12.92
C TYR A 489 1.30 -18.44 12.97
N PHE A 490 0.36 -19.18 13.55
CA PHE A 490 0.45 -20.63 13.68
C PHE A 490 0.48 -21.31 12.30
N LEU A 491 -0.32 -20.81 11.34
CA LEU A 491 -0.27 -21.30 9.96
C LEU A 491 1.11 -21.11 9.33
N ARG A 492 1.74 -19.94 9.50
CA ARG A 492 3.10 -19.69 8.99
C ARG A 492 4.14 -20.57 9.67
N LYS A 493 4.03 -20.77 10.97
CA LYS A 493 4.94 -21.64 11.75
C LYS A 493 4.81 -23.09 11.30
N ARG A 494 3.59 -23.59 11.08
CA ARG A 494 3.34 -24.93 10.53
C ARG A 494 4.01 -25.11 9.17
N VAL A 495 3.89 -24.12 8.28
CA VAL A 495 4.55 -24.15 6.96
C VAL A 495 6.08 -24.09 7.10
N SER A 496 6.62 -23.22 7.95
CA SER A 496 8.08 -23.09 8.13
C SER A 496 8.72 -24.30 8.81
N ASN A 497 7.95 -25.02 9.64
CA ASN A 497 8.40 -26.21 10.35
C ASN A 497 8.16 -27.50 9.55
N ARG A 498 7.47 -27.44 8.40
CA ARG A 498 7.27 -28.61 7.55
C ARG A 498 8.58 -29.30 7.12
N PRO A 499 9.65 -28.58 6.73
CA PRO A 499 10.95 -29.20 6.44
C PRO A 499 11.59 -29.81 7.69
N LEU A 500 11.46 -29.16 8.85
CA LEU A 500 11.96 -29.66 10.13
C LEU A 500 11.27 -30.97 10.55
N LEU A 501 9.98 -31.10 10.25
CA LEU A 501 9.19 -32.30 10.50
C LEU A 501 9.46 -33.41 9.47
N GLN A 502 9.78 -33.05 8.23
CA GLN A 502 10.14 -34.00 7.17
C GLN A 502 11.56 -34.56 7.34
N GLU A 503 12.48 -33.78 7.91
CA GLU A 503 13.86 -34.19 8.21
C GLU A 503 14.04 -34.78 9.63
N SER A 504 13.05 -34.63 10.52
CA SER A 504 13.09 -35.28 11.83
C SER A 504 12.69 -36.75 11.72
N LEU A 505 13.56 -37.65 12.15
CA LEU A 505 13.32 -39.10 12.25
C LEU A 505 12.12 -39.47 13.16
N TYR A 506 11.55 -38.50 13.90
CA TYR A 506 10.39 -38.67 14.77
C TYR A 506 9.16 -38.04 14.13
N SER A 507 8.61 -38.72 13.13
CA SER A 507 7.25 -38.46 12.66
C SER A 507 6.31 -39.40 13.41
N CYS A 508 5.73 -38.93 14.52
CA CYS A 508 4.44 -39.39 15.05
C CYS A 508 4.19 -38.73 16.41
N GLU A 509 3.52 -37.58 16.42
CA GLU A 509 2.45 -37.35 17.39
C GLU A 509 1.64 -36.12 16.96
N PRO A 510 0.30 -36.22 16.85
CA PRO A 510 -0.54 -35.08 16.56
C PRO A 510 -0.64 -34.23 17.83
N SER A 511 0.26 -33.25 17.98
CA SER A 511 0.17 -32.31 19.11
C SER A 511 -1.12 -31.50 19.02
N THR A 512 -2.09 -31.92 19.82
CA THR A 512 -3.19 -31.11 20.36
C THR A 512 -2.64 -29.74 20.73
N SER A 513 -3.21 -28.70 20.12
CA SER A 513 -3.02 -27.26 20.39
C SER A 513 -1.97 -26.96 21.47
N SER A 514 -0.69 -27.00 21.10
CA SER A 514 0.37 -26.64 22.03
C SER A 514 0.20 -25.16 22.39
N GLN A 515 0.03 -24.87 23.68
CA GLN A 515 0.21 -23.52 24.22
C GLN A 515 1.69 -23.14 24.02
N ASP A 516 2.01 -22.66 22.83
CA ASP A 516 3.34 -22.23 22.45
C ASP A 516 3.47 -20.73 22.66
N HIS A 517 4.16 -20.37 23.75
CA HIS A 517 4.53 -19.01 24.08
C HIS A 517 5.73 -18.56 23.22
N SER A 518 5.47 -18.06 22.02
CA SER A 518 6.42 -17.18 21.35
C SER A 518 6.26 -15.79 21.95
N TYR A 519 7.37 -15.10 22.23
CA TYR A 519 7.36 -13.72 22.75
C TYR A 519 6.48 -12.75 21.93
N GLY A 520 6.14 -13.08 20.68
CA GLY A 520 5.25 -12.29 19.83
C GLY A 520 3.75 -12.66 19.83
N ILE A 521 3.29 -13.60 20.67
CA ILE A 521 1.88 -14.06 20.70
C ILE A 521 1.16 -13.68 22.00
N THR A 522 1.89 -13.51 23.10
CA THR A 522 1.32 -13.27 24.44
C THR A 522 0.95 -11.82 24.76
N TYR A 523 0.99 -10.90 23.79
CA TYR A 523 0.57 -9.50 23.95
C TYR A 523 -0.20 -8.99 22.73
#